data_AF-A0A6P3XX71-F1
#
_entry.id   AF-A0A6P3XX71-F1
#
_cell.length_a   1.000
_cell.length_b   1.000
_cell.length_c   1.000
_cell.angle_alpha   90.00
_cell.angle_beta   90.00
_cell.angle_gamma   90.00
#
_symmetry.space_group_name_H-M   'P 1'
#
loop_
_entity.id
_entity.type
_entity.pdbx_description
1 polymer ?
#
loop_
_entity_poly.entity_id
_entity_poly.type
_entity_poly.pdbx_seq_one_letter_code
_entity_poly.pdbx_strand_id
1 'polypeptide(L)'
;MKVFLLVTLFFIQDFVESTEIDLKHLKCLVCRATMNEVEAKVSKINPKILVEVGNYKMDAQGNQIYKKIPLIKSEVHISDMLDDICQKMNDYVRATKKYNKKLTIFNLMTPEGTMNPQMSKVDIIHDGDLNKSLEYNCNTIIEEFEDDIIKLYVNDLENRKEKLCTEISNICENYPEDDDNDDDNNIDSLFKNKSEL
;
A
#
# COMPACT_ATOMS: atom_id res chain seq x y z
N MET A 1 5.87 32.41 62.03
CA MET A 1 6.99 32.04 61.13
C MET A 1 6.65 30.72 60.45
N LYS A 2 6.60 30.71 59.11
CA LYS A 2 6.75 29.54 58.21
C LYS A 2 5.73 28.38 58.31
N VAL A 3 4.51 28.54 57.77
CA VAL A 3 3.67 27.39 57.33
C VAL A 3 2.91 27.70 56.04
N PHE A 4 3.54 28.35 55.06
CA PHE A 4 2.83 28.74 53.82
C PHE A 4 3.63 28.65 52.53
N LEU A 5 4.69 27.82 52.46
CA LEU A 5 5.62 27.90 51.32
C LEU A 5 5.97 26.60 50.59
N LEU A 6 5.28 25.48 50.80
CA LEU A 6 5.67 24.22 50.14
C LEU A 6 4.50 23.31 49.70
N VAL A 7 3.40 23.87 49.18
CA VAL A 7 2.32 23.05 48.57
C VAL A 7 1.88 23.60 47.21
N THR A 8 2.81 24.14 46.43
CA THR A 8 2.61 24.41 45.00
C THR A 8 3.78 23.86 44.21
N LEU A 9 4.16 22.61 44.48
CA LEU A 9 4.85 21.82 43.47
C LEU A 9 3.76 21.35 42.49
N PHE A 10 3.58 22.17 41.47
CA PHE A 10 2.89 21.87 40.22
C PHE A 10 3.16 20.41 39.81
N PHE A 11 2.19 19.54 40.06
CA PHE A 11 2.02 18.31 39.28
C PHE A 11 1.53 18.75 37.90
N ILE A 12 2.47 19.17 37.03
CA ILE A 12 2.23 19.14 35.60
C ILE A 12 2.23 17.66 35.25
N GLN A 13 1.06 17.04 35.36
CA GLN A 13 0.81 15.80 34.66
C GLN A 13 0.70 16.20 33.19
N ASP A 14 1.83 16.22 32.50
CA ASP A 14 1.82 16.11 31.05
C ASP A 14 1.16 14.76 30.75
N PHE A 15 -0.14 14.80 30.45
CA PHE A 15 -0.76 13.74 29.69
C PHE A 15 -0.08 13.78 28.32
N VAL A 16 1.03 13.06 28.21
CA VAL A 16 1.54 12.63 26.91
C VAL A 16 0.46 11.71 26.36
N GLU A 17 -0.46 12.28 25.60
CA GLU A 17 -1.35 11.54 24.74
C GLU A 17 -0.45 10.85 23.72
N SER A 18 -0.07 9.61 24.00
CA SER A 18 0.61 8.78 23.03
C SER A 18 -0.36 8.66 21.87
N THR A 19 -0.10 9.36 20.76
CA THR A 19 -0.77 9.11 19.50
C THR A 19 -0.39 7.67 19.12
N GLU A 20 -1.22 6.72 19.53
CA GLU A 20 -1.08 5.32 19.17
C GLU A 20 -1.19 5.30 17.64
N ILE A 21 -0.05 5.15 16.96
CA ILE A 21 -0.03 4.99 15.51
C ILE A 21 -0.93 3.79 15.25
N ASP A 22 -2.01 3.99 14.50
CA ASP A 22 -2.90 2.90 14.14
C ASP A 22 -2.15 1.93 13.22
N LEU A 23 -1.49 0.96 13.84
CA LEU A 23 -0.67 -0.05 13.17
C LEU A 23 -1.53 -0.90 12.23
N LYS A 24 -2.81 -1.12 12.56
CA LYS A 24 -3.74 -1.86 11.69
C LYS A 24 -4.05 -1.03 10.45
N HIS A 25 -4.31 0.27 10.61
CA HIS A 25 -4.47 1.18 9.47
C HIS A 25 -3.22 1.24 8.59
N LEU A 26 -2.03 1.33 9.19
CA LEU A 26 -0.77 1.35 8.45
C LEU A 26 -0.58 0.06 7.64
N LYS A 27 -0.84 -1.11 8.24
CA LYS A 27 -0.80 -2.39 7.54
C LYS A 27 -1.78 -2.43 6.37
N CYS A 28 -2.98 -1.90 6.55
CA CYS A 28 -3.96 -1.80 5.46
C CYS A 28 -3.47 -0.93 4.30
N LEU A 29 -2.91 0.24 4.60
CA LEU A 29 -2.32 1.13 3.60
C LEU A 29 -1.18 0.44 2.83
N VAL A 30 -0.31 -0.30 3.54
CA VAL A 30 0.78 -1.06 2.93
C VAL A 30 0.22 -2.18 2.05
N CYS A 31 -0.77 -2.96 2.51
CA CYS A 31 -1.39 -4.00 1.67
C CYS A 31 -1.90 -3.46 0.34
N ARG A 32 -2.63 -2.34 0.38
CA ARG A 32 -3.15 -1.68 -0.82
C ARG A 32 -2.05 -1.21 -1.75
N ALA A 33 -0.99 -0.60 -1.20
CA ALA A 33 0.15 -0.16 -2.00
C ALA A 33 0.93 -1.32 -2.61
N THR A 34 1.16 -2.41 -1.85
CA THR A 34 1.75 -3.65 -2.36
C THR A 34 0.96 -4.18 -3.55
N MET A 35 -0.36 -4.29 -3.43
CA MET A 35 -1.19 -4.77 -4.54
C MET A 35 -1.20 -3.84 -5.76
N ASN A 36 -1.09 -2.53 -5.55
CA ASN A 36 -0.92 -1.58 -6.64
C ASN A 36 0.43 -1.77 -7.36
N GLU A 37 1.51 -2.02 -6.62
CA GLU A 37 2.84 -2.27 -7.21
C GLU A 37 2.88 -3.60 -7.98
N VAL A 38 2.22 -4.66 -7.48
CA VAL A 38 2.06 -5.92 -8.21
C VAL A 38 1.31 -5.68 -9.52
N GLU A 39 0.17 -4.98 -9.48
CA GLU A 39 -0.62 -4.67 -10.68
C GLU A 39 0.17 -3.80 -11.67
N ALA A 40 0.93 -2.81 -11.19
CA ALA A 40 1.81 -1.98 -12.00
C ALA A 40 2.93 -2.78 -12.68
N LYS A 41 3.45 -3.82 -12.03
CA LYS A 41 4.47 -4.70 -12.61
C LYS A 41 3.86 -5.69 -13.61
N VAL A 42 2.70 -6.28 -13.30
CA VAL A 42 1.97 -7.19 -14.20
C VAL A 42 1.51 -6.47 -15.48
N SER A 43 0.99 -5.25 -15.37
CA SER A 43 0.49 -4.47 -16.52
C SER A 43 1.56 -4.08 -17.54
N LYS A 44 2.84 -4.10 -17.15
CA LYS A 44 3.99 -3.88 -18.04
C LYS A 44 4.35 -5.12 -18.87
N ILE A 45 3.81 -6.29 -18.54
CA ILE A 45 4.09 -7.54 -19.25
C ILE A 45 3.28 -7.62 -20.53
N ASN A 46 3.94 -7.98 -21.63
CA ASN A 46 3.26 -8.21 -22.90
C ASN A 46 2.40 -9.49 -22.84
N PRO A 47 1.07 -9.41 -23.03
CA PRO A 47 0.17 -10.56 -22.90
C PRO A 47 0.39 -11.64 -23.97
N LYS A 48 1.14 -11.35 -25.04
CA LYS A 48 1.48 -12.31 -26.10
C LYS A 48 2.65 -13.23 -25.72
N ILE A 49 3.36 -12.94 -24.63
CA ILE A 49 4.44 -13.80 -24.16
C ILE A 49 3.82 -15.04 -23.53
N LEU A 50 4.15 -16.21 -24.09
CA LEU A 50 3.68 -17.51 -23.62
C LEU A 50 4.85 -18.28 -23.01
N VAL A 51 4.58 -19.01 -21.93
CA VAL A 51 5.51 -19.95 -21.30
C VAL A 51 4.94 -21.36 -21.32
N GLU A 52 5.84 -22.34 -21.40
CA GLU A 52 5.49 -23.76 -21.34
C GLU A 52 5.46 -24.20 -19.89
N VAL A 53 4.30 -24.65 -19.41
CA VAL A 53 4.11 -25.27 -18.11
C VAL A 53 3.86 -26.76 -18.31
N GLY A 54 4.57 -27.60 -17.55
CA GLY A 54 4.54 -29.04 -17.69
C GLY A 54 4.00 -29.73 -16.43
N ASN A 55 3.19 -30.77 -16.61
CA ASN A 55 2.68 -31.61 -15.51
C ASN A 55 3.54 -32.86 -15.27
N TYR A 56 4.79 -32.88 -15.76
CA TYR A 56 5.68 -34.06 -15.79
C TYR A 56 5.08 -35.31 -16.48
N LYS A 57 3.88 -35.20 -17.08
CA LYS A 57 3.20 -36.29 -17.78
C LYS A 57 3.82 -36.50 -19.15
N MET A 58 4.08 -37.75 -19.49
CA MET A 58 4.52 -38.14 -20.83
C MET A 58 3.35 -38.74 -21.62
N ASP A 59 3.36 -38.53 -22.93
CA ASP A 59 2.45 -39.21 -23.85
C ASP A 59 2.82 -40.69 -24.02
N ALA A 60 2.02 -41.43 -24.78
CA ALA A 60 2.26 -42.86 -25.03
C ALA A 60 3.56 -43.13 -25.84
N GLN A 61 4.15 -42.09 -26.42
CA GLN A 61 5.37 -42.13 -27.22
C GLN A 61 6.60 -41.72 -26.41
N GLY A 62 6.43 -41.36 -25.13
CA GLY A 62 7.51 -40.93 -24.25
C GLY A 62 7.92 -39.47 -24.42
N ASN A 63 7.13 -38.63 -25.09
CA ASN A 63 7.35 -37.19 -25.13
C ASN A 63 6.69 -36.52 -23.93
N GLN A 64 7.34 -35.49 -23.37
CA GLN A 64 6.76 -34.68 -22.30
C GLN A 64 5.62 -33.81 -22.85
N ILE A 65 4.50 -33.77 -22.12
CA ILE A 65 3.32 -32.97 -22.47
C ILE A 65 3.42 -31.61 -21.78
N TYR A 66 3.53 -30.55 -22.59
CA TYR A 66 3.52 -29.17 -22.12
C TYR A 66 2.25 -28.45 -22.52
N LYS A 67 1.82 -27.50 -21.69
CA LYS A 67 0.75 -26.53 -22.00
C LYS A 67 1.39 -25.15 -22.13
N LYS A 68 0.98 -24.40 -23.15
CA LYS A 68 1.35 -22.98 -23.29
C LYS A 68 0.32 -22.12 -22.59
N ILE A 69 0.77 -21.25 -21.69
CA ILE A 69 -0.07 -20.26 -21.01
C ILE A 69 0.56 -18.88 -21.10
N PRO A 70 -0.22 -17.78 -20.99
CA PRO A 70 0.34 -16.44 -20.86
C PRO A 70 1.28 -16.34 -19.65
N LEU A 71 2.38 -15.59 -19.78
CA LEU A 71 3.36 -15.39 -18.72
C LEU A 71 2.71 -14.84 -17.43
N ILE A 72 1.75 -13.92 -17.57
CA ILE A 72 0.97 -13.34 -16.46
C ILE A 72 0.05 -14.34 -15.74
N LYS A 73 -0.07 -15.57 -16.24
CA LYS A 73 -0.83 -16.67 -15.61
C LYS A 73 0.08 -17.79 -15.11
N SER A 74 1.40 -17.60 -15.18
CA SER A 74 2.37 -18.56 -14.64
C SER A 74 2.57 -18.31 -13.15
N GLU A 75 2.22 -19.31 -12.33
CA GLU A 75 2.41 -19.27 -10.87
C GLU A 75 3.87 -18.95 -10.51
N VAL A 76 4.82 -19.66 -11.13
CA VAL A 76 6.26 -19.45 -10.94
C VAL A 76 6.65 -18.01 -11.27
N HIS A 77 6.17 -17.47 -12.39
CA HIS A 77 6.52 -16.10 -12.78
C HIS A 77 5.95 -15.05 -11.82
N ILE A 78 4.74 -15.26 -11.30
CA ILE A 78 4.14 -14.35 -10.33
C ILE A 78 4.91 -14.45 -9.01
N SER A 79 5.25 -15.65 -8.55
CA SER A 79 6.08 -15.87 -7.35
C SER A 79 7.43 -15.14 -7.46
N ASP A 80 8.19 -15.38 -8.53
CA ASP A 80 9.47 -14.69 -8.79
C ASP A 80 9.30 -13.16 -8.84
N MET A 81 8.14 -12.68 -9.31
CA MET A 81 7.85 -11.26 -9.37
C MET A 81 7.69 -10.65 -7.98
N LEU A 82 7.10 -11.39 -7.02
CA LEU A 82 6.79 -10.89 -5.67
C LEU A 82 8.04 -10.65 -4.82
N ASP A 83 9.14 -11.37 -5.07
CA ASP A 83 10.39 -11.27 -4.33
C ASP A 83 10.99 -9.86 -4.22
N ASP A 84 10.79 -9.01 -5.22
CA ASP A 84 11.34 -7.65 -5.27
C ASP A 84 10.30 -6.54 -5.06
N ILE A 85 9.00 -6.89 -4.92
CA ILE A 85 7.92 -5.90 -4.83
C ILE A 85 8.10 -5.01 -3.61
N CYS A 86 8.49 -5.58 -2.47
CA CYS A 86 8.63 -4.83 -1.24
C CYS A 86 9.79 -3.82 -1.27
N GLN A 87 10.76 -3.98 -2.17
CA GLN A 87 11.81 -2.97 -2.37
C GLN A 87 11.21 -1.63 -2.84
N LYS A 88 10.06 -1.65 -3.53
CA LYS A 88 9.34 -0.45 -3.94
C LYS A 88 8.83 0.38 -2.77
N MET A 89 8.61 -0.23 -1.60
CA MET A 89 8.18 0.49 -0.40
C MET A 89 9.23 1.48 0.10
N ASN A 90 10.49 1.41 -0.36
CA ASN A 90 11.51 2.41 -0.07
C ASN A 90 11.21 3.79 -0.69
N ASP A 91 10.44 3.82 -1.78
CA ASP A 91 9.98 5.07 -2.40
C ASP A 91 8.78 5.68 -1.66
N TYR A 92 8.18 4.94 -0.73
CA TYR A 92 7.01 5.37 0.05
C TYR A 92 7.41 5.94 1.39
N VAL A 93 6.70 6.97 1.86
CA VAL A 93 6.84 7.53 3.20
C VAL A 93 5.52 7.52 3.95
N ARG A 94 5.57 7.45 5.28
CA ARG A 94 4.39 7.77 6.10
C ARG A 94 4.11 9.26 6.02
N ALA A 95 2.83 9.61 5.86
CA ALA A 95 2.41 11.00 5.76
C ALA A 95 1.02 11.19 6.34
N THR A 96 0.62 12.44 6.49
CA THR A 96 -0.72 12.85 6.86
C THR A 96 -1.32 13.65 5.72
N LYS A 97 -2.52 13.28 5.26
CA LYS A 97 -3.27 14.03 4.24
C LYS A 97 -3.60 15.43 4.77
N LYS A 98 -3.26 16.50 4.04
CA LYS A 98 -3.46 17.88 4.54
C LYS A 98 -4.92 18.26 4.74
N TYR A 99 -5.81 17.74 3.90
CA TYR A 99 -7.22 18.13 3.85
C TYR A 99 -8.05 17.55 5.00
N ASN A 100 -7.78 16.32 5.45
CA ASN A 100 -8.55 15.64 6.50
C ASN A 100 -7.71 15.18 7.70
N LYS A 101 -6.39 15.42 7.67
CA LYS A 101 -5.43 15.01 8.70
C LYS A 101 -5.40 13.51 8.99
N LYS A 102 -5.86 12.66 8.06
CA LYS A 102 -5.76 11.20 8.18
C LYS A 102 -4.36 10.69 7.81
N LEU A 103 -3.93 9.64 8.50
CA LEU A 103 -2.72 8.87 8.16
C LEU A 103 -2.83 8.32 6.73
N THR A 104 -1.72 8.36 5.99
CA THR A 104 -1.57 7.75 4.67
C THR A 104 -0.12 7.31 4.46
N ILE A 105 0.13 6.60 3.36
CA ILE A 105 1.49 6.43 2.82
C ILE A 105 1.55 7.11 1.46
N PHE A 106 2.66 7.78 1.17
CA PHE A 106 2.82 8.58 -0.02
C PHE A 106 4.05 8.12 -0.81
N ASN A 107 3.87 7.80 -2.09
CA ASN A 107 4.98 7.50 -2.99
C ASN A 107 5.68 8.80 -3.40
N LEU A 108 6.94 8.95 -3.03
CA LEU A 108 7.78 10.10 -3.37
C LEU A 108 8.14 10.15 -4.86
N MET A 109 8.04 9.02 -5.55
CA MET A 109 8.41 8.87 -6.95
C MET A 109 7.16 8.66 -7.83
N THR A 110 7.20 9.18 -9.05
CA THR A 110 6.25 8.81 -10.10
C THR A 110 6.67 7.48 -10.74
N PRO A 111 5.80 6.79 -11.49
CA PRO A 111 6.16 5.60 -12.25
C PRO A 111 7.36 5.79 -13.21
N GLU A 112 7.61 7.03 -13.64
CA GLU A 112 8.73 7.44 -14.49
C GLU A 112 10.02 7.73 -13.70
N GLY A 113 10.01 7.64 -12.36
CA GLY A 113 11.17 7.87 -11.50
C GLY A 113 11.47 9.35 -11.22
N THR A 114 10.49 10.23 -11.36
CA THR A 114 10.62 11.65 -11.00
C THR A 114 9.94 11.96 -9.68
N MET A 115 10.25 13.10 -9.05
CA MET A 115 9.63 13.48 -7.78
C MET A 115 8.12 13.70 -7.95
N ASN A 116 7.30 13.10 -7.08
CA ASN A 116 5.85 13.15 -7.18
C ASN A 116 5.34 14.59 -6.93
N PRO A 117 4.69 15.25 -7.91
CA PRO A 117 4.24 16.63 -7.79
C PRO A 117 3.14 16.82 -6.74
N GLN A 118 2.48 15.75 -6.32
CA GLN A 118 1.44 15.75 -5.29
C GLN A 118 1.99 15.80 -3.86
N MET A 119 3.32 15.89 -3.68
CA MET A 119 3.97 16.00 -2.36
C MET A 119 3.42 17.18 -1.55
N SER A 120 2.97 18.25 -2.23
CA SER A 120 2.37 19.42 -1.59
C SER A 120 1.04 19.12 -0.88
N LYS A 121 0.34 18.02 -1.21
CA LYS A 121 -0.94 17.61 -0.61
C LYS A 121 -0.79 16.86 0.72
N VAL A 122 0.43 16.50 1.12
CA VAL A 122 0.70 15.69 2.32
C VAL A 122 1.73 16.36 3.25
N ASP A 123 1.62 16.05 4.54
CA ASP A 123 2.60 16.39 5.57
C ASP A 123 3.40 15.11 5.88
N ILE A 124 4.69 15.05 5.49
CA ILE A 124 5.52 13.86 5.69
C ILE A 124 5.82 13.67 7.18
N ILE A 125 5.66 12.44 7.67
CA ILE A 125 6.00 12.05 9.03
C ILE A 125 7.45 11.58 9.02
N HIS A 126 8.34 12.37 9.63
CA HIS A 126 9.74 12.00 9.77
C HIS A 126 9.92 11.07 10.97
N ASP A 127 10.21 9.80 10.71
CA ASP A 127 10.59 8.83 11.72
C ASP A 127 12.08 8.50 11.66
N GLY A 128 12.65 8.09 12.79
CA GLY A 128 14.06 7.71 12.88
C GLY A 128 14.43 6.50 12.00
N ASP A 129 13.44 5.71 11.61
CA ASP A 129 13.59 4.51 10.78
C ASP A 129 13.19 4.69 9.31
N LEU A 130 12.89 5.93 8.87
CA LEU A 130 12.75 6.38 7.47
C LEU A 130 12.34 5.25 6.51
N ASN A 131 11.07 4.82 6.60
CA ASN A 131 10.40 3.88 5.71
C ASN A 131 10.73 2.39 5.86
N LYS A 132 11.73 2.00 6.65
CA LYS A 132 12.02 0.57 6.91
C LYS A 132 10.80 -0.19 7.43
N SER A 133 9.93 0.48 8.17
CA SER A 133 8.67 -0.10 8.63
C SER A 133 7.75 -0.51 7.47
N LEU A 134 7.72 0.24 6.36
CA LEU A 134 6.82 -0.03 5.23
C LEU A 134 7.28 -1.27 4.46
N GLU A 135 8.57 -1.34 4.15
CA GLU A 135 9.18 -2.53 3.54
C GLU A 135 8.98 -3.76 4.43
N TYR A 136 9.21 -3.66 5.74
CA TYR A 136 8.95 -4.75 6.68
C TYR A 136 7.50 -5.23 6.67
N ASN A 137 6.53 -4.31 6.72
CA ASN A 137 5.11 -4.68 6.69
C ASN A 137 4.73 -5.31 5.34
N CYS A 138 5.31 -4.85 4.23
CA CYS A 138 5.11 -5.47 2.93
C CYS A 138 5.66 -6.89 2.91
N ASN A 139 6.89 -7.11 3.41
CA ASN A 139 7.47 -8.45 3.47
C ASN A 139 6.59 -9.39 4.28
N THR A 140 6.07 -8.95 5.43
CA THR A 140 5.12 -9.75 6.22
C THR A 140 3.86 -10.11 5.42
N ILE A 141 3.32 -9.18 4.63
CA ILE A 141 2.11 -9.43 3.81
C ILE A 141 2.42 -10.42 2.67
N ILE A 142 3.54 -10.25 1.98
CA ILE A 142 3.94 -11.18 0.90
C ILE A 142 4.20 -12.57 1.48
N GLU A 143 4.96 -12.68 2.56
CA GLU A 143 5.25 -13.95 3.23
C GLU A 143 3.98 -14.70 3.67
N GLU A 144 2.96 -13.99 4.15
CA GLU A 144 1.72 -14.60 4.64
C GLU A 144 0.74 -14.96 3.51
N PHE A 145 0.69 -14.15 2.44
CA PHE A 145 -0.36 -14.23 1.42
C PHE A 145 0.14 -14.48 -0.01
N GLU A 146 1.39 -14.91 -0.21
CA GLU A 146 1.97 -15.18 -1.53
C GLU A 146 1.07 -16.09 -2.38
N ASP A 147 0.68 -17.24 -1.83
CA ASP A 147 -0.16 -18.23 -2.52
C ASP A 147 -1.51 -17.64 -2.95
N ASP A 148 -2.09 -16.76 -2.14
CA ASP A 148 -3.37 -16.14 -2.44
C ASP A 148 -3.22 -15.05 -3.49
N ILE A 149 -2.17 -14.24 -3.44
CA ILE A 149 -1.82 -13.29 -4.50
C ILE A 149 -1.67 -14.02 -5.83
N ILE A 150 -0.91 -15.12 -5.86
CA ILE A 150 -0.71 -15.94 -7.06
C ILE A 150 -2.07 -16.41 -7.62
N LYS A 151 -2.94 -16.96 -6.76
CA LYS A 151 -4.28 -17.41 -7.18
C LYS A 151 -5.13 -16.28 -7.76
N LEU A 152 -5.06 -15.06 -7.20
CA LEU A 152 -5.82 -13.91 -7.71
C LEU A 152 -5.43 -13.56 -9.16
N TYR A 153 -4.15 -13.68 -9.51
CA TYR A 153 -3.66 -13.40 -10.86
C TYR A 153 -3.86 -14.56 -11.83
N VAL A 154 -3.54 -15.80 -11.42
CA VAL A 154 -3.70 -17.00 -12.26
C VAL A 154 -5.16 -17.22 -12.67
N ASN A 155 -6.09 -16.99 -11.74
CA ASN A 155 -7.52 -17.12 -11.98
C ASN A 155 -8.16 -15.87 -12.59
N ASP A 156 -7.36 -14.84 -12.89
CA ASP A 156 -7.81 -13.61 -13.57
C ASP A 156 -8.97 -12.91 -12.84
N LEU A 157 -8.90 -12.89 -11.50
CA LEU A 157 -9.94 -12.26 -10.69
C LEU A 157 -9.82 -10.74 -10.77
N GLU A 158 -10.96 -10.07 -10.90
CA GLU A 158 -11.04 -8.61 -10.78
C GLU A 158 -11.00 -8.17 -9.31
N ASN A 159 -10.75 -6.88 -9.07
CA ASN A 159 -10.71 -6.28 -7.73
C ASN A 159 -9.73 -6.99 -6.78
N ARG A 160 -8.59 -7.46 -7.30
CA ARG A 160 -7.57 -8.25 -6.57
C ARG A 160 -7.14 -7.57 -5.26
N LYS A 161 -6.94 -6.25 -5.30
CA LYS A 161 -6.60 -5.43 -4.12
C LYS A 161 -7.63 -5.58 -3.00
N GLU A 162 -8.92 -5.41 -3.31
CA GLU A 162 -10.00 -5.51 -2.32
C GLU A 162 -10.16 -6.95 -1.83
N LYS A 163 -10.11 -7.93 -2.76
CA LYS A 163 -10.14 -9.35 -2.43
C LYS A 163 -9.04 -9.72 -1.45
N LEU A 164 -7.80 -9.31 -1.70
CA LEU A 164 -6.69 -9.63 -0.81
C LEU A 164 -6.81 -8.88 0.52
N CYS A 165 -6.85 -7.55 0.46
CA CYS A 165 -6.66 -6.71 1.64
C CYS A 165 -7.87 -6.69 2.57
N THR A 166 -9.08 -6.97 2.05
CA THR A 166 -10.31 -6.98 2.85
C THR A 166 -10.87 -8.39 3.00
N GLU A 167 -11.13 -9.14 1.92
CA GLU A 167 -11.86 -10.41 2.01
C GLU A 167 -10.99 -11.58 2.54
N ILE A 168 -9.76 -11.72 2.02
CA ILE A 168 -8.88 -12.87 2.34
C ILE A 168 -8.11 -12.62 3.64
N SER A 169 -7.42 -11.48 3.72
CA SER A 169 -6.50 -11.19 4.84
C SER A 169 -7.19 -10.50 6.04
N ASN A 170 -8.36 -9.90 5.84
CA ASN A 170 -9.05 -9.06 6.84
C ASN A 170 -8.20 -7.89 7.40
N ILE A 171 -7.13 -7.50 6.70
CA ILE A 171 -6.23 -6.41 7.13
C ILE A 171 -7.01 -5.08 7.13
N CYS A 172 -7.83 -4.84 6.11
CA CYS A 172 -8.54 -3.59 5.85
C CYS A 172 -10.01 -3.57 6.30
N GLU A 173 -10.48 -4.54 7.07
CA GLU A 173 -11.91 -4.69 7.46
C GLU A 173 -12.56 -3.39 7.99
N ASN A 174 -11.82 -2.58 8.76
CA ASN A 174 -12.30 -1.33 9.37
C ASN A 174 -11.84 -0.06 8.63
N TYR A 175 -11.19 -0.20 7.47
CA TYR A 175 -10.58 0.90 6.73
C TYR A 175 -11.08 0.88 5.29
N PRO A 176 -12.36 1.21 5.02
CA PRO A 176 -12.86 1.28 3.65
C PRO A 176 -12.00 2.23 2.82
N GLU A 177 -11.88 1.97 1.52
CA GLU A 177 -11.27 2.95 0.62
C GLU A 177 -12.12 4.21 0.62
N ASP A 178 -11.56 5.31 1.10
CA ASP A 178 -12.16 6.62 0.85
C ASP A 178 -12.07 6.82 -0.67
N ASP A 179 -13.21 6.93 -1.37
CA ASP A 179 -13.26 7.40 -2.75
C ASP A 179 -12.62 8.79 -2.78
N ASP A 180 -11.32 8.87 -3.07
CA ASP A 180 -10.61 10.10 -3.36
C ASP A 180 -11.07 10.60 -4.74
N ASN A 181 -12.37 10.92 -4.86
CA ASN A 181 -12.92 11.79 -5.90
C ASN A 181 -12.40 13.21 -5.59
N ASP A 182 -11.13 13.44 -5.89
CA ASP A 182 -10.58 14.79 -6.07
C ASP A 182 -11.23 15.39 -7.33
N ASP A 183 -12.51 15.75 -7.22
CA ASP A 183 -13.17 16.67 -8.14
C ASP A 183 -12.50 18.04 -7.98
N ASP A 184 -11.46 18.24 -8.79
CA ASP A 184 -10.59 19.42 -8.90
C ASP A 184 -11.32 20.70 -9.37
N ASN A 185 -12.63 20.87 -9.10
CA ASN A 185 -13.43 21.97 -9.67
C ASN A 185 -14.29 22.77 -8.68
N ASN A 186 -14.09 22.70 -7.36
CA ASN A 186 -14.91 23.49 -6.43
C ASN A 186 -14.16 24.27 -5.34
N ILE A 187 -12.93 24.71 -5.63
CA ILE A 187 -12.18 25.68 -4.80
C ILE A 187 -12.11 27.07 -5.47
N ASP A 188 -12.88 27.33 -6.54
CA ASP A 188 -12.96 28.68 -7.14
C ASP A 188 -14.31 29.39 -6.86
N SER A 189 -15.29 28.68 -6.28
CA SER A 189 -16.62 29.24 -5.95
C SER A 189 -16.70 29.88 -4.56
N LEU A 190 -15.78 29.53 -3.63
CA LEU A 190 -15.80 30.07 -2.26
C LEU A 190 -15.08 31.42 -2.10
N PHE A 191 -14.24 31.82 -3.06
CA PHE A 191 -13.50 33.09 -3.01
C PHE A 191 -14.14 34.24 -3.79
N LYS A 192 -15.12 33.97 -4.67
CA LYS A 192 -15.86 35.03 -5.41
C LYS A 192 -16.96 35.72 -4.60
N ASN A 193 -17.48 35.09 -3.54
CA ASN A 193 -18.59 35.66 -2.76
C ASN A 193 -18.15 36.52 -1.55
N LYS A 194 -16.85 36.77 -1.36
CA LYS A 194 -16.34 37.57 -0.23
C LYS A 194 -15.88 38.99 -0.61
N SER A 195 -15.99 39.38 -1.87
CA SER A 195 -15.63 40.73 -2.34
C SER A 195 -16.83 41.67 -2.57
N GLU A 196 -18.04 41.26 -2.21
CA GLU A 196 -19.23 42.12 -2.23
C GLU A 196 -19.94 42.08 -0.86
N LEU A 197 -19.30 42.68 0.15
CA LEU A 197 -20.00 43.34 1.26
C LEU A 197 -19.14 44.46 1.85
#